data_AF-A0A226N7H1-F1
#
_entry.id   AF-A0A226N7H1-F1
#
_cell.length_a   1.000
_cell.length_b   1.000
_cell.length_c   1.000
_cell.angle_alpha   90.00
_cell.angle_beta   90.00
_cell.angle_gamma   90.00
#
_symmetry.space_group_name_H-M   'P 1'
#
loop_
_entity.id
_entity.type
_entity.pdbx_description
1 polymer ?
#
loop_
_entity_poly.entity_id
_entity_poly.type
_entity_poly.pdbx_seq_one_letter_code
_entity_poly.pdbx_strand_id
1 'polypeptide(L)'
;MAREDSVRCLRCLLYALNLLFWLMSISVLGVSAWIRDYLNNVLTLTAETRVEEAVILTYFPVVHPVMIAVCCFLILVGMLGYCGTVKRNLLLLVWYFGSLLVIFCVELACGVWTYEQEITVPVQWSDMITLKARMTNYGLPRYQWLTHAWNFFQREFKCCGVVYFTDWLEMTEMDWPPDSCCVREFPGCSKQAHHEDLSDLYQEGCGKKMYTFLRGTKQLQVLRFLGISIGVTQILAMILTITLLWALYYDRRDPGVDQIMSLKNDTSQQLSCHSVELLKPSLTGIFEHTSMANSFNTHFEMEEL
;
A
#
# COMPACT_ATOMS: atom_id res chain seq x y z
N MET A 1 -27.63 -24.39 2.16
CA MET A 1 -28.34 -23.18 1.73
C MET A 1 -27.82 -21.91 2.42
N ALA A 2 -28.25 -21.50 3.63
CA ALA A 2 -27.83 -20.21 4.22
C ALA A 2 -26.30 -20.00 4.36
N ARG A 3 -25.53 -21.05 4.66
CA ARG A 3 -24.06 -21.00 4.73
C ARG A 3 -23.41 -20.82 3.35
N GLU A 4 -23.96 -21.44 2.31
CA GLU A 4 -23.43 -21.35 0.94
C GLU A 4 -23.69 -19.96 0.34
N ASP A 5 -24.89 -19.42 0.58
CA ASP A 5 -25.26 -18.08 0.12
C ASP A 5 -24.40 -17.00 0.79
N SER A 6 -24.10 -17.17 2.09
CA SER A 6 -23.20 -16.28 2.84
C SER A 6 -21.76 -16.33 2.32
N VAL A 7 -21.21 -17.53 2.08
CA VAL A 7 -19.85 -17.69 1.50
C VAL A 7 -19.78 -17.11 0.08
N ARG A 8 -20.86 -17.22 -0.69
CA ARG A 8 -20.96 -16.62 -2.03
C ARG A 8 -20.97 -15.09 -1.96
N CYS A 9 -21.74 -14.52 -1.03
CA CYS A 9 -21.77 -13.07 -0.79
C CYS A 9 -20.40 -12.53 -0.34
N LEU A 10 -19.78 -13.20 0.63
CA LEU A 10 -18.43 -12.89 1.11
C LEU A 10 -17.41 -12.88 -0.04
N ARG A 11 -17.48 -13.88 -0.92
CA ARG A 11 -16.59 -13.98 -2.08
C ARG A 11 -16.83 -12.85 -3.08
N CYS A 12 -18.08 -12.53 -3.39
CA CYS A 12 -18.42 -11.42 -4.29
C CYS A 12 -17.93 -10.09 -3.71
N LEU A 13 -18.08 -9.87 -2.40
CA LEU A 13 -17.61 -8.67 -1.73
C LEU A 13 -16.09 -8.56 -1.78
N LEU A 14 -15.37 -9.61 -1.38
CA LEU A 14 -13.90 -9.63 -1.39
C LEU A 14 -13.36 -9.47 -2.82
N TYR A 15 -14.00 -10.10 -3.80
CA TYR A 15 -13.68 -9.93 -5.22
C TYR A 15 -13.85 -8.48 -5.67
N ALA A 16 -15.00 -7.86 -5.39
CA ALA A 16 -15.29 -6.49 -5.79
C ALA A 16 -14.32 -5.49 -5.14
N LEU A 17 -14.03 -5.65 -3.84
CA LEU A 17 -13.08 -4.81 -3.12
C LEU A 17 -11.67 -4.91 -3.73
N ASN A 18 -11.16 -6.12 -3.94
CA ASN A 18 -9.85 -6.34 -4.55
C ASN A 18 -9.75 -5.76 -5.98
N LEU A 19 -10.81 -5.92 -6.79
CA LEU A 19 -10.85 -5.38 -8.14
C LEU A 19 -10.81 -3.85 -8.13
N LEU A 20 -11.59 -3.20 -7.26
CA LEU A 20 -11.58 -1.74 -7.11
C LEU A 20 -10.20 -1.25 -6.67
N PHE A 21 -9.59 -1.87 -5.66
CA PHE A 21 -8.24 -1.49 -5.21
C PHE A 21 -7.19 -1.64 -6.30
N TRP A 22 -7.28 -2.71 -7.08
CA TRP A 22 -6.36 -2.95 -8.19
C TRP A 22 -6.48 -1.87 -9.29
N LEU A 23 -7.71 -1.55 -9.71
CA LEU A 23 -7.97 -0.49 -10.70
C LEU A 23 -7.52 0.90 -10.20
N MET A 24 -7.79 1.20 -8.93
CA MET A 24 -7.34 2.44 -8.31
C MET A 24 -5.81 2.52 -8.29
N SER A 25 -5.13 1.42 -7.97
CA SER A 25 -3.66 1.37 -7.92
C SER A 25 -3.03 1.58 -9.30
N ILE A 26 -3.60 0.99 -10.36
CA ILE A 26 -3.15 1.22 -11.75
C ILE A 26 -3.35 2.68 -12.15
N SER A 27 -4.51 3.25 -11.82
CA SER A 27 -4.82 4.64 -12.14
C SER A 27 -3.83 5.61 -11.46
N VAL A 28 -3.56 5.37 -10.17
CA VAL A 28 -2.59 6.16 -9.40
C VAL A 28 -1.18 6.00 -9.96
N LEU A 29 -0.76 4.79 -10.34
CA LEU A 29 0.53 4.57 -11.00
C LEU A 29 0.62 5.34 -12.33
N GLY A 30 -0.44 5.30 -13.14
CA GLY A 30 -0.52 6.03 -14.41
C GLY A 30 -0.38 7.53 -14.23
N VAL A 31 -1.12 8.11 -13.28
CA VAL A 31 -1.02 9.54 -12.93
C VAL A 31 0.38 9.87 -12.40
N SER A 32 0.96 9.01 -11.55
CA SER A 32 2.30 9.21 -10.98
C SER A 32 3.40 9.19 -12.04
N ALA A 33 3.29 8.28 -13.02
CA ALA A 33 4.19 8.21 -14.17
C ALA A 33 4.01 9.41 -15.10
N TRP A 34 2.75 9.80 -15.38
CA TRP A 34 2.47 10.95 -16.22
C TRP A 34 3.01 12.26 -15.64
N ILE A 35 2.83 12.50 -14.33
CA ILE A 35 3.40 13.66 -13.65
C ILE A 35 4.93 13.65 -13.77
N ARG A 36 5.58 12.49 -13.61
CA ARG A 36 7.03 12.36 -13.77
C ARG A 36 7.47 12.73 -15.18
N ASP A 37 6.79 12.23 -16.21
CA ASP A 37 7.15 12.50 -17.60
C ASP A 37 6.87 13.93 -18.01
N TYR A 38 5.75 14.51 -17.54
CA TYR A 38 5.44 15.92 -17.72
C TYR A 38 6.53 16.82 -17.12
N LEU A 39 6.92 16.55 -15.87
CA LEU A 39 8.01 17.29 -15.21
C LEU A 39 9.34 17.13 -15.96
N ASN A 40 9.66 15.92 -16.42
CA ASN A 40 10.87 15.66 -17.21
C ASN A 40 10.85 16.41 -18.56
N ASN A 41 9.72 16.43 -19.27
CA ASN A 41 9.59 17.09 -20.58
C ASN A 41 9.63 18.62 -20.49
N VAL A 42 9.00 19.20 -19.46
CA VAL A 42 9.14 20.63 -19.17
C VAL A 42 10.61 20.96 -18.94
N LEU A 43 11.34 20.07 -18.26
CA LEU A 43 12.74 20.29 -17.96
C LEU A 43 13.68 20.15 -19.18
N THR A 44 13.40 19.20 -20.07
CA THR A 44 14.20 19.02 -21.29
C THR A 44 14.01 20.17 -22.27
N LEU A 45 12.81 20.78 -22.32
CA LEU A 45 12.56 21.96 -23.14
C LEU A 45 13.21 23.25 -22.60
N THR A 46 13.42 23.34 -21.28
CA THR A 46 14.22 24.43 -20.67
C THR A 46 15.73 24.24 -20.79
N ALA A 47 16.21 23.08 -21.28
CA ALA A 47 17.64 22.75 -21.35
C ALA A 47 18.38 23.46 -22.50
N GLU A 48 17.68 24.07 -23.46
CA GLU A 48 18.30 24.76 -24.61
C GLU A 48 18.84 26.16 -24.24
N THR A 49 18.42 26.71 -23.10
CA THR A 49 19.09 27.83 -22.44
C THR A 49 20.21 27.30 -21.53
N ARG A 50 21.45 27.34 -22.02
CA ARG A 50 22.68 26.90 -21.34
C ARG A 50 22.90 27.57 -19.97
N VAL A 51 22.26 27.13 -18.88
CA VAL A 51 22.75 27.29 -17.48
C VAL A 51 22.19 26.26 -16.48
N GLU A 52 21.23 25.40 -16.85
CA GLU A 52 20.43 24.66 -15.85
C GLU A 52 20.58 23.12 -15.88
N GLU A 53 21.82 22.62 -16.05
CA GLU A 53 22.15 21.18 -16.12
C GLU A 53 21.85 20.32 -14.86
N ALA A 54 21.20 20.84 -13.81
CA ALA A 54 21.02 20.08 -12.57
C ALA A 54 19.60 20.09 -11.98
N VAL A 55 18.62 20.70 -12.67
CA VAL A 55 17.40 21.23 -12.02
C VAL A 55 16.39 20.21 -11.48
N ILE A 56 16.45 18.93 -11.88
CA ILE A 56 15.54 17.88 -11.34
C ILE A 56 16.28 16.66 -10.79
N LEU A 57 17.58 16.51 -11.05
CA LEU A 57 18.23 15.19 -11.00
C LEU A 57 18.44 14.62 -9.58
N THR A 58 18.05 15.32 -8.51
CA THR A 58 18.70 15.12 -7.20
C THR A 58 17.79 15.03 -5.98
N TYR A 59 16.52 15.43 -6.08
CA TYR A 59 15.48 15.09 -5.09
C TYR A 59 14.45 14.09 -5.64
N PHE A 60 14.22 14.15 -6.95
CA PHE A 60 13.37 13.23 -7.69
C PHE A 60 13.92 11.80 -7.92
N PRO A 61 15.23 11.47 -7.86
CA PRO A 61 15.70 10.13 -8.23
C PRO A 61 15.49 9.08 -7.14
N VAL A 62 15.14 9.44 -5.90
CA VAL A 62 14.88 8.46 -4.82
C VAL A 62 13.39 8.38 -4.50
N VAL A 63 12.70 9.52 -4.33
CA VAL A 63 11.28 9.53 -3.94
C VAL A 63 10.39 8.96 -5.04
N HIS A 64 10.62 9.31 -6.31
CA HIS A 64 9.79 8.81 -7.40
C HIS A 64 9.95 7.30 -7.64
N PRO A 65 11.18 6.74 -7.67
CA PRO A 65 11.32 5.29 -7.80
C PRO A 65 10.74 4.51 -6.61
N VAL A 66 10.86 5.02 -5.39
CA VAL A 66 10.24 4.39 -4.21
C VAL A 66 8.72 4.42 -4.32
N MET A 67 8.11 5.55 -4.68
CA MET A 67 6.66 5.66 -4.89
C MET A 67 6.18 4.71 -6.00
N ILE A 68 6.88 4.66 -7.13
CA ILE A 68 6.57 3.74 -8.23
C ILE A 68 6.69 2.28 -7.77
N ALA A 69 7.75 1.94 -7.03
CA ALA A 69 7.96 0.59 -6.50
C ALA A 69 6.84 0.17 -5.55
N VAL A 70 6.43 1.04 -4.64
CA VAL A 70 5.30 0.80 -3.72
C VAL A 70 4.00 0.61 -4.51
N CYS A 71 3.70 1.46 -5.49
CA CYS A 71 2.52 1.30 -6.34
C CYS A 71 2.54 -0.03 -7.10
N CYS A 72 3.67 -0.41 -7.70
CA CYS A 72 3.83 -1.70 -8.37
C CYS A 72 3.61 -2.88 -7.41
N PHE A 73 4.16 -2.81 -6.20
CA PHE A 73 3.94 -3.83 -5.17
C PHE A 73 2.46 -3.95 -4.79
N LEU A 74 1.75 -2.84 -4.58
CA LEU A 74 0.33 -2.85 -4.27
C LEU A 74 -0.52 -3.43 -5.41
N ILE A 75 -0.15 -3.16 -6.67
CA ILE A 75 -0.79 -3.78 -7.84
C ILE A 75 -0.61 -5.30 -7.83
N LEU A 76 0.61 -5.79 -7.52
CA LEU A 76 0.87 -7.23 -7.41
C LEU A 76 0.05 -7.87 -6.30
N VAL A 77 -0.01 -7.25 -5.12
CA VAL A 77 -0.83 -7.72 -3.99
C VAL A 77 -2.31 -7.75 -4.38
N GLY A 78 -2.83 -6.72 -5.04
CA GLY A 78 -4.20 -6.68 -5.57
C GLY A 78 -4.47 -7.80 -6.58
N MET A 79 -3.51 -8.09 -7.48
CA MET A 79 -3.61 -9.21 -8.42
C MET A 79 -3.64 -10.57 -7.72
N LEU A 80 -2.85 -10.76 -6.65
CA LEU A 80 -2.88 -11.98 -5.84
C LEU A 80 -4.24 -12.15 -5.16
N GLY A 81 -4.81 -11.09 -4.59
CA GLY A 81 -6.15 -11.13 -3.98
C GLY A 81 -7.25 -11.44 -5.00
N TYR A 82 -7.20 -10.79 -6.16
CA TYR A 82 -8.11 -11.06 -7.28
C TYR A 82 -8.01 -12.51 -7.76
N CYS A 83 -6.81 -12.97 -8.12
CA CYS A 83 -6.59 -14.31 -8.65
C CYS A 83 -6.87 -15.40 -7.61
N GLY A 84 -6.52 -15.18 -6.33
CA GLY A 84 -6.79 -16.11 -5.24
C GLY A 84 -8.28 -16.33 -5.03
N THR A 85 -9.06 -15.25 -5.07
CA THR A 85 -10.52 -15.29 -4.91
C THR A 85 -11.21 -15.97 -6.09
N VAL A 86 -10.81 -15.66 -7.34
CA VAL A 86 -11.37 -16.24 -8.57
C VAL A 86 -11.02 -17.73 -8.70
N LYS A 87 -9.73 -18.07 -8.58
CA LYS A 87 -9.23 -19.44 -8.79
C LYS A 87 -9.49 -20.37 -7.59
N ARG A 88 -10.06 -19.87 -6.48
CA ARG A 88 -10.24 -20.61 -5.21
C ARG A 88 -8.94 -21.31 -4.79
N ASN A 89 -7.80 -20.66 -5.01
CA ASN A 89 -6.49 -21.23 -4.72
C ASN A 89 -6.04 -20.79 -3.33
N LEU A 90 -6.01 -21.76 -2.41
CA LEU A 90 -5.58 -21.56 -1.02
C LEU A 90 -4.21 -20.91 -0.93
N LEU A 91 -3.24 -21.33 -1.75
CA LEU A 91 -1.88 -20.79 -1.69
C LEU A 91 -1.83 -19.30 -2.05
N LEU A 92 -2.51 -18.89 -3.12
CA LEU A 92 -2.57 -17.47 -3.52
C LEU A 92 -3.25 -16.62 -2.46
N LEU A 93 -4.30 -17.14 -1.83
CA LEU A 93 -5.04 -16.45 -0.79
C LEU A 93 -4.24 -16.34 0.52
N VAL A 94 -3.40 -17.34 0.83
CA VAL A 94 -2.41 -17.28 1.93
C VAL A 94 -1.34 -16.22 1.65
N TRP A 95 -0.78 -16.17 0.43
CA TRP A 95 0.18 -15.13 0.05
C TRP A 95 -0.43 -13.72 0.15
N TYR A 96 -1.66 -13.55 -0.36
CA TYR A 96 -2.39 -12.28 -0.24
C TYR A 96 -2.59 -11.88 1.23
N PHE A 97 -3.05 -12.79 2.10
CA PHE A 97 -3.19 -12.55 3.53
C PHE A 97 -1.85 -12.16 4.18
N GLY A 98 -0.77 -12.89 3.87
CA GLY A 98 0.56 -12.60 4.39
C GLY A 98 1.06 -11.21 3.97
N SER A 99 0.85 -10.83 2.70
CA SER A 99 1.20 -9.48 2.22
C SER A 99 0.40 -8.39 2.94
N LEU A 100 -0.91 -8.58 3.13
CA LEU A 100 -1.71 -7.64 3.92
C LEU A 100 -1.21 -7.53 5.37
N LEU A 101 -0.84 -8.63 6.00
CA LEU A 101 -0.32 -8.61 7.37
C LEU A 101 0.99 -7.80 7.46
N VAL A 102 1.92 -8.01 6.52
CA VAL A 102 3.19 -7.28 6.49
C VAL A 102 2.95 -5.78 6.29
N ILE A 103 2.08 -5.40 5.36
CA ILE A 103 1.73 -3.99 5.13
C ILE A 103 1.15 -3.39 6.42
N PHE A 104 0.24 -4.10 7.11
CA PHE A 104 -0.39 -3.62 8.34
C PHE A 104 0.64 -3.40 9.45
N CYS A 105 1.61 -4.33 9.60
CA CYS A 105 2.69 -4.17 10.57
C CYS A 105 3.56 -2.94 10.27
N VAL A 106 3.88 -2.69 9.00
CA VAL A 106 4.63 -1.50 8.58
C VAL A 106 3.83 -0.23 8.85
N GLU A 107 2.55 -0.20 8.49
CA GLU A 107 1.66 0.93 8.75
C GLU A 107 1.54 1.24 10.25
N LEU A 108 1.37 0.20 11.08
CA LEU A 108 1.31 0.33 12.53
C LEU A 108 2.65 0.81 13.12
N ALA A 109 3.78 0.27 12.66
CA ALA A 109 5.11 0.73 13.09
C ALA A 109 5.35 2.20 12.72
N CYS A 110 5.00 2.61 11.50
CA CYS A 110 5.05 4.00 11.07
C CYS A 110 4.13 4.88 11.93
N GLY A 111 2.90 4.45 12.17
CA GLY A 111 1.93 5.16 13.02
C GLY A 111 2.47 5.39 14.43
N VAL A 112 2.97 4.34 15.09
CA VAL A 112 3.57 4.43 16.43
C VAL A 112 4.81 5.33 16.43
N TRP A 113 5.70 5.18 15.45
CA TRP A 113 6.90 6.02 15.33
C TRP A 113 6.55 7.51 15.22
N THR A 114 5.56 7.85 14.38
CA THR A 114 5.11 9.24 14.23
C THR A 114 4.46 9.77 15.50
N TYR A 115 3.69 8.95 16.22
CA TYR A 115 3.04 9.33 17.48
C TYR A 115 4.06 9.62 18.58
N GLU A 116 5.07 8.76 18.74
CA GLU A 116 6.16 8.97 19.71
C GLU A 116 6.93 10.27 19.43
N GLN A 117 7.20 10.56 18.15
CA GLN A 117 7.85 11.81 17.75
C GLN A 117 6.97 13.04 18.04
N GLU A 118 5.65 12.93 17.89
CA GLU A 118 4.73 14.02 18.21
C GLU A 118 4.66 14.34 19.71
N ILE A 119 4.71 13.32 20.56
CA ILE A 119 4.61 13.46 22.03
C ILE A 119 5.94 13.89 22.65
N THR A 120 7.04 13.28 22.21
CA THR A 120 8.34 13.42 22.88
C THR A 120 9.11 14.67 22.44
N VAL A 121 8.80 15.21 21.25
CA VAL A 121 9.61 16.26 20.62
C VAL A 121 8.75 17.52 20.36
N PRO A 122 8.63 18.46 21.31
CA PRO A 122 8.33 19.85 20.92
C PRO A 122 9.44 20.31 19.99
N VAL A 123 9.13 20.98 18.87
CA VAL A 123 10.08 21.43 17.82
C VAL A 123 11.48 21.64 18.39
N GLN A 124 12.35 20.64 18.24
CA GLN A 124 13.63 20.70 18.91
C GLN A 124 14.58 21.58 18.12
N TRP A 125 15.53 22.19 18.82
CA TRP A 125 16.61 22.96 18.20
C TRP A 125 17.32 22.16 17.09
N SER A 126 17.40 20.83 17.22
CA SER A 126 17.92 19.92 16.19
C SER A 126 17.16 19.98 14.85
N ASP A 127 15.83 20.05 14.89
CA ASP A 127 14.97 20.17 13.71
C ASP A 127 15.18 21.53 13.02
N MET A 128 15.30 22.59 13.83
CA MET A 128 15.61 23.93 13.35
C MET A 128 17.01 24.00 12.73
N ILE A 129 18.02 23.36 13.33
CA ILE A 129 19.39 23.26 12.78
C ILE A 129 19.39 22.50 11.45
N THR A 130 18.66 21.39 11.39
CA THR A 130 18.53 20.61 10.14
C THR A 130 17.87 21.44 9.05
N LEU A 131 16.85 22.22 9.40
CA LEU A 131 16.19 23.12 8.46
C LEU A 131 17.10 24.28 8.02
N LYS A 132 17.87 24.86 8.95
CA LYS A 132 18.89 25.88 8.63
C LYS A 132 19.93 25.34 7.65
N ALA A 133 20.42 24.12 7.86
CA ALA A 133 21.38 23.49 6.95
C ALA A 133 20.82 23.33 5.52
N ARG A 134 19.49 23.19 5.36
CA ARG A 134 18.85 23.16 4.03
C ARG A 134 18.86 24.52 3.33
N MET A 135 18.98 25.64 4.04
CA MET A 135 19.03 26.99 3.44
C MET A 135 20.22 27.17 2.51
N THR A 136 21.36 26.50 2.76
CA THR A 136 22.54 26.49 1.87
C THR A 136 22.22 26.07 0.43
N ASN A 137 21.12 25.34 0.24
CA ASN A 137 20.70 24.85 -1.07
C ASN A 137 19.73 25.79 -1.79
N TYR A 138 19.38 26.92 -1.17
CA TYR A 138 18.52 27.93 -1.76
C TYR A 138 19.18 28.60 -2.98
N GLY A 139 18.41 28.84 -4.04
CA GLY A 139 18.91 29.46 -5.27
C GLY A 139 19.79 28.56 -6.14
N LEU A 140 20.21 27.38 -5.63
CA LEU A 140 20.95 26.42 -6.43
C LEU A 140 20.03 25.81 -7.50
N PRO A 141 20.49 25.70 -8.77
CA PRO A 141 19.71 25.07 -9.83
C PRO A 141 19.23 23.67 -9.44
N ARG A 142 20.10 22.91 -8.76
CA ARG A 142 19.82 21.57 -8.25
C ARG A 142 18.62 21.46 -7.29
N TYR A 143 18.23 22.54 -6.64
CA TYR A 143 17.23 22.56 -5.57
C TYR A 143 16.15 23.63 -5.78
N GLN A 144 15.74 23.89 -7.03
CA GLN A 144 14.68 24.87 -7.34
C GLN A 144 13.37 24.61 -6.59
N TRP A 145 12.97 23.34 -6.40
CA TRP A 145 11.78 22.99 -5.61
C TRP A 145 11.89 23.50 -4.16
N LEU A 146 13.10 23.49 -3.59
CA LEU A 146 13.37 23.96 -2.24
C LEU A 146 13.32 25.49 -2.19
N THR A 147 13.87 26.17 -3.20
CA THR A 147 13.72 27.62 -3.39
C THR A 147 12.24 28.02 -3.46
N HIS A 148 11.45 27.32 -4.27
CA HIS A 148 10.00 27.55 -4.35
C HIS A 148 9.28 27.29 -3.03
N ALA A 149 9.64 26.22 -2.32
CA ALA A 149 9.08 25.92 -1.01
C ALA A 149 9.41 27.04 -0.01
N TRP A 150 10.67 27.48 0.07
CA TRP A 150 11.08 28.61 0.91
C TRP A 150 10.29 29.88 0.58
N ASN A 151 10.19 30.25 -0.70
CA ASN A 151 9.46 31.44 -1.12
C ASN A 151 7.97 31.32 -0.79
N PHE A 152 7.37 30.14 -0.96
CA PHE A 152 5.99 29.86 -0.58
C PHE A 152 5.77 30.03 0.92
N PHE A 153 6.61 29.39 1.75
CA PHE A 153 6.47 29.49 3.21
C PHE A 153 6.67 30.93 3.70
N GLN A 154 7.63 31.68 3.16
CA GLN A 154 7.87 33.06 3.55
C GLN A 154 6.69 33.98 3.21
N ARG A 155 6.12 33.85 2.01
CA ARG A 155 4.95 34.61 1.58
C ARG A 155 3.69 34.22 2.36
N GLU A 156 3.42 32.92 2.47
CA GLU A 156 2.19 32.41 3.08
C GLU A 156 2.16 32.67 4.58
N PHE A 157 3.29 32.42 5.27
CA PHE A 157 3.36 32.56 6.73
C PHE A 157 3.91 33.91 7.18
N LYS A 158 4.24 34.82 6.27
CA LYS A 158 4.78 36.15 6.56
C LYS A 158 5.95 36.05 7.55
N CYS A 159 6.99 35.36 7.12
CA CYS A 159 8.15 35.01 7.93
C CYS A 159 9.43 35.06 7.10
N CYS A 160 10.60 35.13 7.75
CA CYS A 160 11.89 35.09 7.07
C CYS A 160 12.92 34.29 7.87
N GLY A 161 13.68 33.43 7.17
CA GLY A 161 14.65 32.52 7.78
C GLY A 161 13.99 31.43 8.64
N VAL A 162 14.79 30.69 9.41
CA VAL A 162 14.28 29.60 10.26
C VAL A 162 13.86 30.15 11.63
N VAL A 163 14.77 30.86 12.27
CA VAL A 163 14.60 31.61 13.52
C VAL A 163 14.40 33.08 13.20
N TYR A 164 15.18 33.62 12.27
CA TYR A 164 15.21 35.05 11.95
C TYR A 164 15.79 35.31 10.55
N PHE A 165 15.59 36.51 9.99
CA PHE A 165 16.05 36.82 8.63
C PHE A 165 17.58 36.71 8.47
N THR A 166 18.34 36.95 9.54
CA THR A 166 19.81 36.86 9.57
C THR A 166 20.31 35.44 9.27
N ASP A 167 19.47 34.43 9.42
CA ASP A 167 19.81 33.05 9.08
C ASP A 167 20.20 32.91 7.60
N TRP A 168 19.67 33.76 6.72
CA TRP A 168 20.09 33.80 5.33
C TRP A 168 21.55 34.21 5.17
N LEU A 169 22.00 35.19 5.93
CA LEU A 169 23.38 35.67 5.90
C LEU A 169 24.33 34.70 6.63
N GLU A 170 23.84 34.01 7.66
CA GLU A 170 24.63 33.04 8.44
C GLU A 170 24.83 31.73 7.67
N MET A 171 23.77 31.23 7.03
CA MET A 171 23.74 29.88 6.43
C MET A 171 24.00 29.88 4.93
N THR A 172 24.00 31.04 4.26
CA THR A 172 24.22 31.13 2.81
C THR A 172 25.22 32.23 2.50
N GLU A 173 25.78 32.22 1.28
CA GLU A 173 26.69 33.27 0.80
C GLU A 173 25.93 34.53 0.31
N MET A 174 24.68 34.73 0.74
CA MET A 174 23.87 35.88 0.33
C MET A 174 24.09 37.08 1.25
N ASP A 175 24.32 38.25 0.65
CA ASP A 175 24.47 39.53 1.37
C ASP A 175 23.15 40.02 1.99
N TRP A 176 22.00 39.62 1.43
CA TRP A 176 20.66 39.93 1.94
C TRP A 176 19.69 38.76 1.72
N PRO A 177 18.59 38.67 2.49
CA PRO A 177 17.58 37.62 2.33
C PRO A 177 16.88 37.65 0.97
N PRO A 178 16.13 36.60 0.59
CA PRO A 178 15.30 36.63 -0.62
C PRO A 178 14.20 37.70 -0.59
N ASP A 179 13.81 38.20 -1.77
CA ASP A 179 12.73 39.21 -1.90
C ASP A 179 11.36 38.69 -1.37
N SER A 180 11.15 37.37 -1.32
CA SER A 180 9.97 36.76 -0.68
C SER A 180 9.89 36.99 0.84
N CYS A 181 10.97 37.48 1.47
CA CYS A 181 10.96 37.92 2.86
C CYS A 181 10.40 39.34 3.06
N CYS A 182 10.16 40.11 2.00
CA CYS A 182 9.67 41.47 2.12
C CYS A 182 8.18 41.52 2.45
N VAL A 183 7.78 42.49 3.28
CA VAL A 183 6.37 42.77 3.56
C VAL A 183 5.62 43.19 2.29
N ARG A 184 6.31 43.92 1.40
CA ARG A 184 5.84 44.26 0.05
C ARG A 184 6.86 43.73 -0.94
N GLU A 185 6.50 42.68 -1.65
CA GLU A 185 7.39 42.03 -2.62
C GLU A 185 7.46 42.83 -3.93
N PHE A 186 8.67 43.29 -4.27
CA PHE A 186 9.03 43.85 -5.57
C PHE A 186 10.50 43.50 -5.86
N PRO A 187 10.93 43.49 -7.14
CA PRO A 187 12.30 43.12 -7.47
C PRO A 187 13.33 44.00 -6.75
N GLY A 188 14.18 43.40 -5.92
CA GLY A 188 15.22 44.08 -5.15
C GLY A 188 14.77 44.71 -3.83
N CYS A 189 13.55 44.44 -3.35
CA CYS A 189 13.05 44.96 -2.09
C CYS A 189 13.93 44.59 -0.90
N SER A 190 14.49 43.37 -0.88
CA SER A 190 15.29 42.92 0.26
C SER A 190 16.63 43.65 0.32
N LYS A 191 17.23 43.92 -0.84
CA LYS A 191 18.45 44.72 -0.94
C LYS A 191 18.20 46.16 -0.46
N GLN A 192 17.09 46.76 -0.87
CA GLN A 192 16.73 48.11 -0.43
C GLN A 192 16.51 48.16 1.08
N ALA A 193 15.72 47.23 1.62
CA ALA A 193 15.41 47.15 3.04
C ALA A 193 16.65 46.83 3.90
N HIS A 194 17.62 46.09 3.39
CA HIS A 194 18.89 45.87 4.10
C HIS A 194 19.71 47.16 4.30
N HIS A 195 19.61 48.11 3.36
CA HIS A 195 20.35 49.38 3.42
C HIS A 195 19.56 50.53 4.05
N GLU A 196 18.24 50.56 3.89
CA GLU A 196 17.38 51.66 4.35
C GLU A 196 16.71 51.32 5.68
N ASP A 197 15.79 50.35 5.67
CA ASP A 197 15.01 49.96 6.85
C ASP A 197 14.72 48.45 6.86
N LEU A 198 15.28 47.75 7.86
CA LEU A 198 15.06 46.33 8.04
C LEU A 198 13.61 46.00 8.44
N SER A 199 12.81 46.99 8.86
CA SER A 199 11.39 46.80 9.21
C SER A 199 10.53 46.35 8.02
N ASP A 200 11.01 46.56 6.79
CA ASP A 200 10.37 46.09 5.56
C ASP A 200 10.54 44.58 5.30
N LEU A 201 11.35 43.87 6.12
CA LEU A 201 11.44 42.41 6.13
C LEU A 201 10.58 41.79 7.23
N TYR A 202 10.06 40.59 6.96
CA TYR A 202 9.45 39.77 7.99
C TYR A 202 10.46 39.40 9.09
N GLN A 203 10.16 39.82 10.31
CA GLN A 203 11.00 39.62 11.49
C GLN A 203 10.80 38.26 12.17
N GLU A 204 9.69 37.58 11.90
CA GLU A 204 9.40 36.29 12.51
C GLU A 204 10.02 35.14 11.71
N GLY A 205 10.66 34.18 12.38
CA GLY A 205 11.20 32.97 11.74
C GLY A 205 10.13 32.01 11.23
N CYS A 206 10.39 31.39 10.07
CA CYS A 206 9.47 30.44 9.46
C CYS A 206 9.44 29.07 10.15
N GLY A 207 10.49 28.68 10.88
CA GLY A 207 10.61 27.34 11.46
C GLY A 207 9.42 27.00 12.36
N LYS A 208 9.17 27.81 13.38
CA LYS A 208 8.05 27.58 14.31
C LYS A 208 6.69 27.59 13.60
N LYS A 209 6.47 28.51 12.66
CA LYS A 209 5.21 28.60 11.89
C LYS A 209 5.02 27.37 11.01
N MET A 210 6.07 26.92 10.33
CA MET A 210 6.06 25.74 9.48
C MET A 210 5.74 24.48 10.30
N TYR A 211 6.39 24.26 11.45
CA TYR A 211 6.09 23.12 12.32
C TYR A 211 4.70 23.19 12.94
N THR A 212 4.24 24.39 13.32
CA THR A 212 2.88 24.58 13.83
C THR A 212 1.84 24.32 12.76
N PHE A 213 2.09 24.73 11.51
CA PHE A 213 1.24 24.44 10.37
C PHE A 213 1.24 22.94 10.02
N LEU A 214 2.40 22.32 9.95
CA LEU A 214 2.54 20.87 9.77
C LEU A 214 1.70 20.13 10.83
N ARG A 215 1.82 20.49 12.11
CA ARG A 215 1.10 19.83 13.21
C ARG A 215 -0.39 20.24 13.32
N GLY A 216 -0.76 21.44 12.86
CA GLY A 216 -2.06 22.07 13.10
C GLY A 216 -2.98 22.23 11.88
N THR A 217 -2.57 21.77 10.69
CA THR A 217 -3.38 21.90 9.48
C THR A 217 -4.56 20.93 9.45
N LYS A 218 -5.72 21.44 8.99
CA LYS A 218 -6.86 20.61 8.59
C LYS A 218 -6.47 19.54 7.55
N GLN A 219 -5.50 19.83 6.69
CA GLN A 219 -5.00 18.89 5.69
C GLN A 219 -4.25 17.70 6.30
N LEU A 220 -3.41 17.91 7.32
CA LEU A 220 -2.78 16.78 8.02
C LEU A 220 -3.84 15.96 8.78
N GLN A 221 -4.88 16.61 9.31
CA GLN A 221 -6.00 15.92 9.93
C GLN A 221 -6.73 15.00 8.93
N VAL A 222 -6.93 15.44 7.69
CA VAL A 222 -7.48 14.60 6.61
C VAL A 222 -6.56 13.40 6.34
N LEU A 223 -5.25 13.60 6.28
CA LEU A 223 -4.30 12.49 6.08
C LEU A 223 -4.36 11.48 7.24
N ARG A 224 -4.49 11.92 8.48
CA ARG A 224 -4.69 11.04 9.64
C ARG A 224 -5.98 10.22 9.54
N PHE A 225 -7.09 10.85 9.17
CA PHE A 225 -8.35 10.14 8.96
C PHE A 225 -8.27 9.14 7.81
N LEU A 226 -7.58 9.50 6.71
CA LEU A 226 -7.31 8.59 5.60
C LEU A 226 -6.48 7.39 6.06
N GLY A 227 -5.41 7.60 6.84
CA GLY A 227 -4.59 6.51 7.38
C GLY A 227 -5.38 5.54 8.25
N ILE A 228 -6.22 6.05 9.16
CA ILE A 228 -7.11 5.21 9.98
C ILE A 228 -8.08 4.43 9.09
N SER A 229 -8.69 5.08 8.08
CA SER A 229 -9.61 4.43 7.15
C SER A 229 -8.95 3.31 6.34
N ILE A 230 -7.69 3.48 5.95
CA ILE A 230 -6.90 2.47 5.23
C ILE A 230 -6.70 1.25 6.15
N GLY A 231 -6.22 1.47 7.38
CA GLY A 231 -6.00 0.39 8.34
C GLY A 231 -7.28 -0.39 8.68
N VAL A 232 -8.42 0.29 8.87
CA VAL A 232 -9.72 -0.39 9.07
C VAL A 232 -10.10 -1.23 7.86
N THR A 233 -9.95 -0.70 6.65
CA THR A 233 -10.29 -1.43 5.42
C THR A 233 -9.41 -2.67 5.22
N GLN A 234 -8.13 -2.55 5.58
CA GLN A 234 -7.17 -3.67 5.54
C GLN A 234 -7.52 -4.75 6.55
N ILE A 235 -7.91 -4.39 7.79
CA ILE A 235 -8.37 -5.35 8.80
C ILE A 235 -9.61 -6.09 8.31
N LEU A 236 -10.58 -5.36 7.73
CA LEU A 236 -11.76 -5.98 7.13
C LEU A 236 -11.36 -6.96 6.02
N ALA A 237 -10.48 -6.56 5.10
CA ALA A 237 -9.98 -7.44 4.04
C ALA A 237 -9.29 -8.71 4.60
N MET A 238 -8.49 -8.58 5.66
CA MET A 238 -7.85 -9.70 6.35
C MET A 238 -8.88 -10.67 6.94
N ILE A 239 -9.91 -10.16 7.62
CA ILE A 239 -11.00 -10.98 8.19
C ILE A 239 -11.76 -11.73 7.08
N LEU A 240 -12.14 -11.03 6.01
CA LEU A 240 -12.82 -11.63 4.86
C LEU A 240 -11.94 -12.71 4.18
N THR A 241 -10.63 -12.49 4.14
CA THR A 241 -9.67 -13.43 3.56
C THR A 241 -9.49 -14.68 4.42
N ILE A 242 -9.33 -14.54 5.74
CA ILE A 242 -9.24 -15.68 6.66
C ILE A 242 -10.52 -16.52 6.63
N THR A 243 -11.68 -15.86 6.67
CA THR A 243 -12.97 -16.56 6.64
C THR A 243 -13.16 -17.32 5.33
N LEU A 244 -12.76 -16.75 4.20
CA LEU A 244 -12.75 -17.45 2.91
C LEU A 244 -11.72 -18.58 2.86
N LEU A 245 -10.51 -18.38 3.40
CA LEU A 245 -9.48 -19.42 3.52
C LEU A 245 -9.98 -20.62 4.31
N TRP A 246 -10.57 -20.38 5.48
CA TRP A 246 -11.17 -21.41 6.32
C TRP A 246 -12.29 -22.15 5.59
N ALA A 247 -13.22 -21.41 4.96
CA ALA A 247 -14.30 -22.02 4.22
C ALA A 247 -13.79 -22.95 3.10
N LEU A 248 -12.76 -22.52 2.34
CA LEU A 248 -12.16 -23.33 1.27
C LEU A 248 -11.30 -24.48 1.80
N TYR A 249 -10.66 -24.33 2.96
CA TYR A 249 -9.84 -25.38 3.57
C TYR A 249 -10.72 -26.54 4.06
N TYR A 250 -11.81 -26.25 4.76
CA TYR A 250 -12.76 -27.27 5.21
C TYR A 250 -13.44 -27.96 4.02
N ASP A 251 -13.88 -27.20 3.00
CA ASP A 251 -14.44 -27.73 1.75
C ASP A 251 -13.49 -28.74 1.06
N ARG A 252 -12.17 -28.53 1.14
CA ARG A 252 -11.16 -29.48 0.63
C ARG A 252 -10.80 -30.61 1.58
N ARG A 253 -11.08 -30.49 2.88
CA ARG A 253 -10.78 -31.50 3.91
C ARG A 253 -11.93 -32.49 4.12
N ASP A 254 -13.14 -32.12 3.72
CA ASP A 254 -14.31 -33.01 3.75
C ASP A 254 -14.41 -34.13 2.67
N PRO A 255 -13.51 -34.35 1.67
CA PRO A 255 -13.66 -35.52 0.80
C PRO A 255 -13.40 -36.87 1.52
N GLY A 256 -12.79 -36.86 2.70
CA GLY A 256 -12.52 -38.08 3.48
C GLY A 256 -13.70 -38.59 4.32
N VAL A 257 -14.65 -37.72 4.68
CA VAL A 257 -15.84 -38.13 5.46
C VAL A 257 -16.91 -38.70 4.53
N ASP A 258 -17.03 -38.18 3.30
CA ASP A 258 -17.95 -38.73 2.31
C ASP A 258 -17.53 -40.12 1.81
N GLN A 259 -16.22 -40.38 1.67
CA GLN A 259 -15.72 -41.73 1.37
C GLN A 259 -15.91 -42.72 2.54
N ILE A 260 -15.66 -42.29 3.78
CA ILE A 260 -15.87 -43.16 4.96
C ILE A 260 -17.36 -43.37 5.23
N MET A 261 -18.22 -42.39 4.97
CA MET A 261 -19.67 -42.51 5.12
C MET A 261 -20.29 -43.34 3.99
N SER A 262 -19.78 -43.25 2.75
CA SER A 262 -20.15 -44.17 1.66
C SER A 262 -19.71 -45.60 1.94
N LEU A 263 -18.45 -45.81 2.35
CA LEU A 263 -17.91 -47.14 2.67
C LEU A 263 -18.62 -47.76 3.89
N LYS A 264 -18.96 -46.96 4.90
CA LYS A 264 -19.72 -47.41 6.08
C LYS A 264 -21.19 -47.67 5.74
N ASN A 265 -21.78 -46.94 4.80
CA ASN A 265 -23.15 -47.17 4.33
C ASN A 265 -23.23 -48.48 3.50
N ASP A 266 -22.23 -48.76 2.66
CA ASP A 266 -22.12 -50.04 1.94
C ASP A 266 -21.87 -51.21 2.91
N THR A 267 -20.99 -51.04 3.91
CA THR A 267 -20.72 -52.09 4.91
C THR A 267 -21.92 -52.35 5.83
N SER A 268 -22.70 -51.31 6.16
CA SER A 268 -23.89 -51.43 6.98
C SER A 268 -25.11 -51.97 6.23
N GLN A 269 -25.22 -51.72 4.91
CA GLN A 269 -26.23 -52.36 4.04
C GLN A 269 -25.90 -53.83 3.78
N GLN A 270 -24.62 -54.17 3.59
CA GLN A 270 -24.21 -55.56 3.32
C GLN A 270 -24.33 -56.47 4.56
N LEU A 271 -24.15 -55.93 5.77
CA LEU A 271 -24.40 -56.66 7.04
C LEU A 271 -25.91 -56.81 7.37
N SER A 272 -26.76 -55.93 6.81
CA SER A 272 -28.20 -55.93 7.03
C SER A 272 -28.97 -56.88 6.09
N CYS A 273 -28.43 -57.22 4.92
CA CYS A 273 -29.12 -58.08 3.94
C CYS A 273 -28.83 -59.59 4.08
N HIS A 274 -27.83 -60.01 4.87
CA HIS A 274 -27.48 -61.43 4.96
C HIS A 274 -28.21 -62.22 6.07
N SER A 275 -29.06 -61.58 6.87
CA SER A 275 -29.61 -62.17 8.10
C SER A 275 -31.10 -62.57 8.03
N VAL A 276 -31.79 -62.39 6.89
CA VAL A 276 -33.26 -62.51 6.83
C VAL A 276 -33.79 -63.57 5.83
N GLU A 277 -32.95 -64.22 5.03
CA GLU A 277 -33.41 -65.29 4.12
C GLU A 277 -32.91 -66.68 4.55
N LEU A 278 -33.48 -67.22 5.63
CA LEU A 278 -33.30 -68.63 5.97
C LEU A 278 -34.57 -69.20 6.64
N LEU A 279 -35.73 -69.07 5.99
CA LEU A 279 -36.88 -69.91 6.32
C LEU A 279 -37.89 -70.06 5.16
N LYS A 280 -38.01 -71.30 4.67
CA LYS A 280 -39.13 -71.96 3.95
C LYS A 280 -39.24 -71.91 2.41
N PRO A 281 -39.87 -72.95 1.80
CA PRO A 281 -39.34 -73.66 0.62
C PRO A 281 -40.33 -73.74 -0.57
N SER A 282 -39.99 -74.56 -1.58
CA SER A 282 -40.79 -74.94 -2.77
C SER A 282 -40.70 -73.92 -3.93
N LEU A 283 -40.71 -74.24 -5.21
CA LEU A 283 -40.78 -75.48 -6.00
C LEU A 283 -40.45 -75.05 -7.46
N THR A 284 -39.85 -75.95 -8.25
CA THR A 284 -39.88 -76.01 -9.74
C THR A 284 -39.29 -74.86 -10.58
N GLY A 285 -38.37 -75.21 -11.49
CA GLY A 285 -38.10 -74.39 -12.69
C GLY A 285 -36.71 -74.56 -13.28
N ILE A 286 -36.55 -75.59 -14.10
CA ILE A 286 -35.41 -75.87 -14.97
C ILE A 286 -35.18 -74.69 -15.93
N PHE A 287 -33.95 -74.15 -16.02
CA PHE A 287 -33.30 -73.90 -17.31
C PHE A 287 -31.78 -73.70 -17.15
N GLU A 288 -31.12 -74.06 -18.22
CA GLU A 288 -29.75 -74.49 -18.36
C GLU A 288 -28.80 -73.39 -18.85
N HIS A 289 -27.51 -73.71 -18.73
CA HIS A 289 -26.41 -73.41 -19.65
C HIS A 289 -25.53 -72.14 -19.45
N THR A 290 -24.27 -72.45 -19.06
CA THR A 290 -22.94 -72.00 -19.58
C THR A 290 -22.57 -70.49 -19.52
N SER A 291 -21.32 -70.05 -19.31
CA SER A 291 -19.99 -70.66 -19.47
C SER A 291 -18.91 -69.75 -18.85
N MET A 292 -17.88 -70.39 -18.25
CA MET A 292 -16.44 -70.05 -18.18
C MET A 292 -16.01 -68.59 -17.92
N ALA A 293 -15.41 -68.27 -16.77
CA ALA A 293 -14.00 -68.55 -16.39
C ALA A 293 -12.96 -67.93 -17.34
N ASN A 294 -12.25 -66.89 -16.88
CA ASN A 294 -10.79 -67.00 -16.75
C ASN A 294 -10.17 -65.90 -15.88
N SER A 295 -9.30 -66.39 -15.00
CA SER A 295 -8.30 -65.70 -14.20
C SER A 295 -7.16 -65.19 -15.07
N PHE A 296 -6.64 -64.00 -14.80
CA PHE A 296 -5.24 -63.69 -15.03
C PHE A 296 -4.76 -62.61 -14.05
N ASN A 297 -4.04 -63.04 -13.01
CA ASN A 297 -3.15 -62.18 -12.23
C ASN A 297 -1.89 -61.92 -13.05
N THR A 298 -1.38 -60.68 -13.03
CA THR A 298 0.08 -60.44 -13.02
C THR A 298 0.37 -59.04 -12.48
N HIS A 299 1.22 -59.08 -11.48
CA HIS A 299 1.89 -58.03 -10.74
C HIS A 299 3.11 -57.57 -11.54
N PHE A 300 3.41 -56.27 -11.69
CA PHE A 300 4.80 -55.79 -11.80
C PHE A 300 4.94 -54.25 -11.64
N GLU A 301 5.69 -53.91 -10.60
CA GLU A 301 6.63 -52.82 -10.27
C GLU A 301 6.56 -51.38 -10.81
N MET A 302 7.02 -50.52 -9.88
CA MET A 302 7.34 -49.10 -9.93
C MET A 302 8.52 -48.78 -10.87
N GLU A 303 8.54 -47.54 -11.38
CA GLU A 303 9.79 -46.84 -11.69
C GLU A 303 9.63 -45.33 -11.47
N GLU A 304 10.61 -44.76 -10.76
CA GLU A 304 10.82 -43.34 -10.50
C GLU A 304 11.24 -42.58 -11.77
N LEU A 305 10.73 -41.36 -11.94
CA LEU A 305 11.49 -40.16 -12.35
C LEU A 305 10.69 -38.87 -12.12
#